data_AF-A0A358RHR0-F1
#
_entry.id   AF-A0A358RHR0-F1
#
_cell.length_a   1.000
_cell.length_b   1.000
_cell.length_c   1.000
_cell.angle_alpha   90.00
_cell.angle_beta   90.00
_cell.angle_gamma   90.00
#
_symmetry.space_group_name_H-M   'P 1'
#
loop_
_entity.id
_entity.type
_entity.pdbx_description
1 polymer ?
#
loop_
_entity_poly.entity_id
_entity_poly.type
_entity_poly.pdbx_seq_one_letter_code
_entity_poly.pdbx_strand_id
1 'polypeptide(L)'
;MINANEVVETNKMVSFEHLDVRTVTMGISLLDCVSDDIDVLCQRVHDKIVSKAKNLVKVCDDIANEIGIPIVNKRISVTPVSIITARTGDSIKVAKVLDECADEIGVDFVGGYTALVHKGMTEYEKKFIESIPAALACTKKVCSSVNIG
;
A
#
# COMPACT_ATOMS: atom_id res chain seq x y z
N MET A 1 -17.57 -20.75 -2.74
CA MET A 1 -18.23 -19.99 -3.81
C MET A 1 -19.46 -19.38 -3.18
N ILE A 2 -19.61 -18.06 -3.22
CA ILE A 2 -20.68 -17.35 -2.49
C ILE A 2 -22.03 -17.66 -3.14
N ASN A 3 -23.04 -18.04 -2.35
CA ASN A 3 -24.40 -18.33 -2.84
C ASN A 3 -25.30 -17.08 -2.77
N ALA A 4 -26.28 -16.96 -3.65
CA ALA A 4 -27.24 -15.86 -3.67
C ALA A 4 -27.97 -15.67 -2.32
N ASN A 5 -28.23 -16.76 -1.59
CA ASN A 5 -28.82 -16.68 -0.25
C ASN A 5 -27.91 -15.96 0.77
N GLU A 6 -26.60 -16.17 0.71
CA GLU A 6 -25.63 -15.50 1.60
C GLU A 6 -25.56 -14.00 1.29
N VAL A 7 -25.74 -13.60 0.03
CA VAL A 7 -25.81 -12.18 -0.37
C VAL A 7 -27.06 -11.53 0.21
N VAL A 8 -28.21 -12.21 0.16
CA VAL A 8 -29.48 -11.70 0.73
C VAL A 8 -29.41 -11.59 2.25
N GLU A 9 -28.82 -12.58 2.94
CA GLU A 9 -28.60 -12.52 4.39
C GLU A 9 -27.66 -11.38 4.77
N THR A 10 -26.59 -11.17 4.00
CA THR A 10 -25.66 -10.06 4.20
C THR A 10 -26.35 -8.71 4.04
N ASN A 11 -27.15 -8.53 2.99
CA ASN A 11 -27.92 -7.30 2.78
C ASN A 11 -28.92 -7.03 3.92
N LYS A 12 -29.54 -8.08 4.47
CA LYS A 12 -30.38 -7.94 5.68
C LYS A 12 -29.56 -7.47 6.87
N MET A 13 -28.42 -8.10 7.16
CA MET A 13 -27.55 -7.67 8.27
C MET A 13 -27.14 -6.21 8.13
N VAL A 14 -26.69 -5.79 6.94
CA VAL A 14 -26.34 -4.39 6.64
C VAL A 14 -27.50 -3.42 6.89
N SER A 15 -28.74 -3.84 6.60
CA SER A 15 -29.93 -2.97 6.77
C SER A 15 -30.38 -2.83 8.22
N PHE A 16 -30.13 -3.84 9.07
CA PHE A 16 -30.59 -3.87 10.46
C PHE A 16 -29.48 -3.52 11.48
N GLU A 17 -28.21 -3.63 11.09
CA GLU A 17 -27.04 -3.40 11.94
C GLU A 17 -26.23 -2.18 11.47
N HIS A 18 -25.67 -1.39 12.40
CA HIS A 18 -24.88 -0.20 12.09
C HIS A 18 -23.41 -0.56 11.83
N LEU A 19 -23.15 -1.21 10.70
CA LEU A 19 -21.81 -1.67 10.33
C LEU A 19 -20.99 -0.59 9.63
N ASP A 20 -19.67 -0.65 9.78
CA ASP A 20 -18.69 0.16 9.05
C ASP A 20 -17.53 -0.70 8.50
N VAL A 21 -16.99 -0.31 7.35
CA VAL A 21 -15.77 -0.91 6.80
C VAL A 21 -14.58 -0.06 7.22
N ARG A 22 -13.78 -0.56 8.16
CA ARG A 22 -12.58 0.13 8.66
C ARG A 22 -11.58 0.48 7.57
N THR A 23 -11.33 -0.41 6.61
CA THR A 23 -10.40 -0.16 5.52
C THR A 23 -10.65 -1.09 4.33
N VAL A 24 -10.44 -0.58 3.13
CA VAL A 24 -10.18 -1.37 1.93
C VAL A 24 -8.72 -1.16 1.55
N THR A 25 -7.99 -2.25 1.32
CA THR A 25 -6.56 -2.19 0.98
C THR A 25 -6.32 -2.91 -0.34
N MET A 26 -5.72 -2.21 -1.32
CA MET A 26 -5.23 -2.83 -2.54
C MET A 26 -3.75 -3.20 -2.38
N GLY A 27 -3.45 -4.50 -2.47
CA GLY A 27 -2.08 -5.01 -2.50
C GLY A 27 -1.51 -4.98 -3.92
N ILE A 28 -0.35 -4.37 -4.12
CA ILE A 28 0.32 -4.25 -5.43
C ILE A 28 1.72 -4.85 -5.34
N SER A 29 1.98 -5.90 -6.13
CA SER A 29 3.33 -6.45 -6.26
C SER A 29 4.21 -5.51 -7.09
N LEU A 30 5.43 -5.25 -6.63
CA LEU A 30 6.44 -4.42 -7.31
C LEU A 30 7.65 -5.22 -7.82
N LEU A 31 7.61 -6.55 -7.76
CA LEU A 31 8.76 -7.39 -8.15
C LEU A 31 9.16 -7.26 -9.62
N ASP A 32 8.19 -7.01 -10.51
CA ASP A 32 8.39 -6.73 -11.93
C ASP A 32 8.86 -5.29 -12.22
N CYS A 33 8.86 -4.41 -11.20
CA CYS A 33 9.41 -3.06 -11.32
C CYS A 33 10.93 -3.04 -11.11
N VAL A 34 11.52 -4.10 -10.55
CA VAL A 34 12.96 -4.20 -10.20
C VAL A 34 13.83 -3.84 -11.40
N SER A 35 14.84 -3.01 -11.13
CA SER A 35 15.78 -2.48 -12.10
C SER A 35 17.15 -2.35 -11.46
N ASP A 36 18.18 -2.21 -12.28
CA ASP A 36 19.55 -1.92 -11.84
C ASP A 36 19.78 -0.41 -11.63
N ASP A 37 18.80 0.41 -12.02
CA ASP A 37 18.77 1.86 -11.90
C ASP A 37 17.59 2.30 -11.03
N ILE A 38 17.87 3.13 -10.02
CA ILE A 38 16.88 3.58 -9.03
C ILE A 38 15.80 4.48 -9.65
N ASP A 39 16.15 5.32 -10.63
CA ASP A 39 15.21 6.24 -11.25
C ASP A 39 14.28 5.47 -12.19
N VAL A 40 14.79 4.44 -12.88
CA VAL A 40 13.97 3.50 -13.66
C VAL A 40 13.03 2.69 -12.76
N LEU A 41 13.52 2.21 -11.61
CA LEU A 41 12.69 1.52 -10.61
C LEU A 41 11.56 2.43 -10.13
N CYS A 42 11.89 3.67 -9.73
CA CYS A 42 10.95 4.69 -9.29
C CYS A 42 9.86 4.95 -10.33
N GLN A 43 10.22 5.17 -11.60
CA GLN A 43 9.25 5.38 -12.67
C GLN A 43 8.30 4.18 -12.82
N ARG A 44 8.84 2.95 -12.84
CA ARG A 44 8.02 1.73 -12.96
C ARG A 44 7.08 1.53 -11.78
N VAL A 45 7.52 1.87 -10.57
CA VAL A 45 6.70 1.81 -9.35
C VAL A 45 5.55 2.80 -9.46
N HIS A 46 5.84 4.04 -9.85
CA HIS A 46 4.82 5.08 -10.06
C HIS A 46 3.76 4.64 -11.09
N ASP A 47 4.21 4.33 -12.31
CA ASP A 47 3.34 3.95 -13.43
C ASP A 47 2.42 2.78 -13.04
N LYS A 48 2.96 1.79 -12.35
CA LYS A 48 2.21 0.60 -11.94
C LYS A 48 1.19 0.91 -10.86
N ILE A 49 1.56 1.63 -9.81
CA ILE A 49 0.65 1.96 -8.71
C ILE A 49 -0.50 2.82 -9.22
N VAL A 50 -0.19 3.90 -9.94
CA VAL A 50 -1.20 4.79 -10.53
C VAL A 50 -2.10 4.03 -11.50
N SER A 51 -1.54 3.25 -12.42
CA SER A 51 -2.35 2.48 -13.38
C SER A 51 -3.31 1.50 -12.71
N LYS A 52 -2.92 0.86 -11.60
CA LYS A 52 -3.72 -0.17 -10.93
C LYS A 52 -4.73 0.42 -9.94
N ALA A 53 -4.37 1.49 -9.25
CA ALA A 53 -5.17 2.04 -8.16
C ALA A 53 -5.94 3.33 -8.51
N LYS A 54 -5.79 3.90 -9.73
CA LYS A 54 -6.48 5.14 -10.14
C LYS A 54 -7.99 5.22 -9.87
N ASN A 55 -8.69 4.08 -9.86
CA ASN A 55 -10.14 4.03 -9.62
C ASN A 55 -10.50 3.55 -8.20
N LEU A 56 -9.53 3.23 -7.35
CA LEU A 56 -9.76 2.60 -6.04
C LEU A 56 -10.69 3.45 -5.17
N VAL A 57 -10.36 4.73 -4.99
CA VAL A 57 -11.14 5.65 -4.14
C VAL A 57 -12.56 5.79 -4.68
N LYS A 58 -12.70 6.08 -5.98
CA LYS A 58 -14.00 6.22 -6.63
C LYS A 58 -14.87 4.97 -6.45
N VAL A 59 -14.32 3.79 -6.75
CA VAL A 59 -15.08 2.53 -6.63
C VAL A 59 -15.48 2.25 -5.18
N CYS A 60 -14.61 2.54 -4.21
CA CYS A 60 -14.96 2.43 -2.80
C CYS A 60 -16.10 3.39 -2.41
N ASP A 61 -16.06 4.64 -2.89
CA ASP A 61 -17.10 5.62 -2.59
C ASP A 61 -18.44 5.26 -3.26
N ASP A 62 -18.40 4.78 -4.51
CA ASP A 62 -19.59 4.29 -5.22
C ASP A 62 -20.24 3.10 -4.47
N ILE A 63 -19.43 2.14 -3.99
CA ILE A 63 -19.90 1.00 -3.19
C ILE A 63 -20.48 1.45 -1.85
N ALA A 64 -19.81 2.40 -1.18
CA ALA A 64 -20.28 2.93 0.11
C ALA A 64 -21.66 3.60 -0.03
N ASN A 65 -21.86 4.34 -1.13
CA ASN A 65 -23.13 4.99 -1.44
C ASN A 65 -24.23 3.99 -1.83
N GLU A 66 -23.90 2.93 -2.57
CA GLU A 66 -24.87 1.91 -2.99
C GLU A 66 -25.35 1.04 -1.81
N ILE A 67 -24.42 0.63 -0.95
CA ILE A 67 -24.70 -0.28 0.17
C ILE A 67 -25.16 0.48 1.43
N GLY A 68 -24.88 1.78 1.52
CA GLY A 68 -25.22 2.60 2.69
C GLY A 68 -24.29 2.38 3.90
N ILE A 69 -23.12 1.75 3.69
CA ILE A 69 -22.09 1.53 4.71
C ILE A 69 -20.86 2.40 4.43
N PRO A 70 -20.38 3.18 5.41
CA PRO A 70 -19.18 3.98 5.22
C PRO A 70 -17.92 3.12 5.11
N ILE A 71 -17.06 3.44 4.15
CA ILE A 71 -15.68 2.94 4.06
C ILE A 71 -14.73 4.00 4.61
N VAL A 72 -14.20 3.77 5.80
CA VAL A 72 -13.44 4.76 6.58
C VAL A 72 -12.07 5.05 5.98
N ASN A 73 -11.37 4.02 5.49
CA ASN A 73 -10.03 4.18 4.89
C ASN A 73 -9.92 3.44 3.55
N LYS A 74 -9.18 4.04 2.61
CA LYS A 74 -8.69 3.42 1.38
C LYS A 74 -7.16 3.42 1.42
N ARG A 75 -6.54 2.25 1.30
CA ARG A 75 -5.09 2.09 1.48
C ARG A 75 -4.48 1.28 0.34
N ILE A 76 -3.17 1.46 0.17
CA ILE A 76 -2.35 0.60 -0.69
C ILE A 76 -1.32 -0.10 0.18
N SER A 77 -1.01 -1.35 -0.14
CA SER A 77 0.18 -2.03 0.38
C SER A 77 1.02 -2.54 -0.76
N VAL A 78 2.34 -2.45 -0.63
CA VAL A 78 3.29 -2.87 -1.68
C VAL A 78 4.25 -3.95 -1.19
N THR A 79 4.92 -4.60 -2.14
CA THR A 79 6.09 -5.45 -1.85
C THR A 79 7.08 -4.68 -0.96
N PRO A 80 7.66 -5.30 0.09
CA PRO A 80 8.64 -4.64 0.95
C PRO A 80 9.71 -3.91 0.15
N VAL A 81 9.80 -2.59 0.34
CA VAL A 81 10.73 -1.72 -0.41
C VAL A 81 12.18 -2.20 -0.26
N SER A 82 12.53 -2.79 0.90
CA SER A 82 13.86 -3.36 1.11
C SER A 82 14.20 -4.43 0.06
N ILE A 83 13.23 -5.22 -0.40
CA ILE A 83 13.46 -6.29 -1.38
C ILE A 83 13.74 -5.71 -2.76
N ILE A 84 12.95 -4.72 -3.20
CA ILE A 84 13.05 -4.16 -4.55
C ILE A 84 14.22 -3.17 -4.69
N THR A 85 14.71 -2.60 -3.59
CA THR A 85 15.84 -1.67 -3.58
C THR A 85 17.15 -2.30 -3.08
N ALA A 86 17.17 -3.61 -2.79
CA ALA A 86 18.36 -4.32 -2.32
C ALA A 86 19.58 -4.16 -3.26
N ARG A 87 19.34 -4.07 -4.57
CA ARG A 87 20.40 -3.91 -5.58
C ARG A 87 20.77 -2.45 -5.84
N THR A 88 19.80 -1.54 -5.85
CA THR A 88 19.98 -0.13 -6.22
C THR A 88 20.35 0.76 -5.06
N GLY A 89 19.95 0.42 -3.83
CA GLY A 89 20.00 1.31 -2.69
C GLY A 89 18.95 2.43 -2.76
N ASP A 90 19.23 3.53 -2.06
CA ASP A 90 18.46 4.78 -2.03
C ASP A 90 16.93 4.57 -1.90
N SER A 91 16.53 3.80 -0.90
CA SER A 91 15.12 3.48 -0.64
C SER A 91 14.27 4.72 -0.35
N ILE A 92 14.87 5.82 0.09
CA ILE A 92 14.17 7.10 0.35
C ILE A 92 13.54 7.65 -0.94
N LYS A 93 14.18 7.50 -2.11
CA LYS A 93 13.57 7.87 -3.39
C LYS A 93 12.27 7.10 -3.64
N VAL A 94 12.25 5.80 -3.35
CA VAL A 94 11.02 4.99 -3.48
C VAL A 94 9.97 5.45 -2.48
N ALA A 95 10.33 5.80 -1.24
CA ALA A 95 9.37 6.35 -0.28
C ALA A 95 8.68 7.61 -0.81
N LYS A 96 9.42 8.55 -1.40
CA LYS A 96 8.85 9.76 -1.99
C LYS A 96 7.89 9.45 -3.14
N VAL A 97 8.27 8.54 -4.02
CA VAL A 97 7.39 8.09 -5.12
C VAL A 97 6.11 7.44 -4.60
N LEU A 98 6.19 6.62 -3.53
CA LEU A 98 5.00 6.05 -2.91
C LEU A 98 4.08 7.12 -2.34
N ASP A 99 4.64 8.17 -1.72
CA ASP A 99 3.88 9.31 -1.19
C ASP A 99 3.19 10.10 -2.31
N GLU A 100 3.92 10.37 -3.40
CA GLU A 100 3.39 11.02 -4.61
C GLU A 100 2.23 10.22 -5.22
N CYS A 101 2.38 8.89 -5.35
CA CYS A 101 1.30 8.03 -5.79
C CYS A 101 0.08 8.09 -4.87
N ALA A 102 0.31 8.10 -3.54
CA ALA A 102 -0.76 8.14 -2.55
C ALA A 102 -1.53 9.46 -2.61
N ASP A 103 -0.84 10.57 -2.87
CA ASP A 103 -1.45 11.89 -3.11
C ASP A 103 -2.20 11.94 -4.44
N GLU A 104 -1.63 11.43 -5.53
CA GLU A 104 -2.24 11.42 -6.86
C GLU A 104 -3.53 10.58 -6.89
N ILE A 105 -3.53 9.41 -6.25
CA ILE A 105 -4.70 8.52 -6.21
C ILE A 105 -5.73 8.96 -5.16
N GLY A 106 -5.30 9.69 -4.13
CA GLY A 106 -6.17 10.14 -3.03
C GLY A 106 -6.43 9.08 -1.97
N VAL A 107 -5.51 8.11 -1.78
CA VAL A 107 -5.59 7.14 -0.67
C VAL A 107 -5.10 7.75 0.64
N ASP A 108 -5.51 7.18 1.77
CA ASP A 108 -5.14 7.64 3.11
C ASP A 108 -3.68 7.29 3.44
N PHE A 109 -3.28 6.05 3.14
CA PHE A 109 -1.95 5.54 3.46
C PHE A 109 -1.44 4.54 2.43
N VAL A 110 -0.12 4.52 2.26
CA VAL A 110 0.61 3.49 1.51
C VAL A 110 1.59 2.76 2.43
N GLY A 111 1.33 1.49 2.67
CA GLY A 111 2.21 0.61 3.44
C GLY A 111 3.17 -0.15 2.54
N GLY A 112 4.30 -0.56 3.08
CA GLY A 112 5.26 -1.42 2.37
C GLY A 112 6.67 -0.86 2.31
N TYR A 113 6.93 0.31 2.93
CA TYR A 113 8.29 0.71 3.29
C TYR A 113 8.81 -0.20 4.40
N THR A 114 9.09 -1.44 4.04
CA THR A 114 9.21 -2.55 4.97
C THR A 114 10.51 -3.29 4.78
N ALA A 115 11.09 -3.77 5.88
CA ALA A 115 12.19 -4.73 5.90
C ALA A 115 11.80 -6.03 6.60
N LEU A 116 12.31 -7.15 6.09
CA LEU A 116 12.11 -8.48 6.68
C LEU A 116 13.46 -9.02 7.18
N VAL A 117 13.67 -8.99 8.49
CA VAL A 117 15.00 -9.23 9.12
C VAL A 117 14.98 -10.34 10.18
N HIS A 118 13.88 -11.08 10.27
CA HIS A 118 13.67 -12.23 11.17
C HIS A 118 14.74 -13.35 11.09
N LYS A 119 15.56 -13.40 10.02
CA LYS A 119 16.68 -14.35 9.88
C LYS A 119 18.06 -13.69 9.89
N GLY A 120 18.14 -12.44 10.33
CA GLY A 120 19.33 -11.61 10.28
C GLY A 120 19.26 -10.52 9.21
N MET A 121 20.31 -9.70 9.17
CA MET A 121 20.43 -8.53 8.31
C MET A 121 21.76 -8.57 7.56
N THR A 122 21.75 -8.17 6.30
CA THR A 122 22.96 -7.75 5.60
C THR A 122 23.23 -6.27 5.88
N GLU A 123 24.35 -5.75 5.37
CA GLU A 123 24.65 -4.31 5.43
C GLU A 123 23.57 -3.45 4.76
N TYR A 124 22.87 -4.02 3.77
CA TYR A 124 21.78 -3.31 3.11
C TYR A 124 20.55 -3.16 4.02
N GLU A 125 20.08 -4.22 4.70
CA GLU A 125 18.93 -4.09 5.60
C GLU A 125 19.22 -3.13 6.77
N LYS A 126 20.46 -3.08 7.27
CA LYS A 126 20.88 -2.08 8.27
C LYS A 126 20.69 -0.65 7.75
N LYS A 127 21.22 -0.35 6.58
CA LYS A 127 21.06 0.96 5.91
C LYS A 127 19.60 1.29 5.63
N PHE A 128 18.80 0.30 5.21
CA PHE A 128 17.38 0.49 5.01
C PHE A 128 16.68 0.88 6.31
N ILE A 129 16.94 0.19 7.42
CA ILE A 129 16.34 0.53 8.72
C ILE A 129 16.77 1.93 9.19
N GLU A 130 18.05 2.28 9.02
CA GLU A 130 18.58 3.62 9.32
C GLU A 130 17.95 4.73 8.46
N SER A 131 17.41 4.38 7.28
CA SER A 131 16.72 5.34 6.41
C SER A 131 15.27 5.62 6.82
N ILE A 132 14.65 4.80 7.68
CA ILE A 132 13.24 4.93 8.09
C ILE A 132 12.93 6.33 8.67
N PRO A 133 13.73 6.89 9.60
CA PRO A 133 13.46 8.23 10.13
C PRO A 133 13.42 9.30 9.05
N ALA A 134 14.37 9.26 8.10
CA ALA A 134 14.42 10.23 7.00
C ALA A 134 13.24 10.06 6.03
N ALA A 135 12.91 8.82 5.67
CA ALA A 135 11.77 8.50 4.80
C ALA A 135 10.44 8.98 5.40
N LEU A 136 10.18 8.69 6.68
CA LEU A 136 8.96 9.13 7.36
C LEU A 136 8.92 10.63 7.65
N ALA A 137 10.06 11.30 7.77
CA ALA A 137 10.13 12.75 7.93
C ALA A 137 9.86 13.50 6.61
N CYS A 138 10.18 12.89 5.46
CA CYS A 138 10.02 13.52 4.14
C CYS A 138 8.77 13.05 3.36
N THR A 139 7.90 12.25 3.97
CA THR A 139 6.65 11.74 3.38
C THR A 139 5.49 11.91 4.36
N LYS A 140 4.25 11.90 3.86
CA LYS A 140 3.06 12.16 4.69
C LYS A 140 2.21 10.91 4.92
N LYS A 141 2.07 10.08 3.89
CA LYS A 141 1.14 8.95 3.83
C LYS A 141 1.84 7.59 3.79
N VAL A 142 3.16 7.58 3.70
CA VAL A 142 3.95 6.34 3.73
C VAL A 142 3.98 5.78 5.15
N CYS A 143 3.70 4.49 5.27
CA CYS A 143 3.88 3.74 6.51
C CYS A 143 5.05 2.77 6.37
N SER A 144 5.87 2.72 7.42
CA SER A 144 7.02 1.82 7.53
C SER A 144 6.75 0.69 8.52
N SER A 145 7.36 -0.47 8.29
CA SER A 145 7.36 -1.59 9.23
C SER A 145 8.64 -2.42 9.15
N VAL A 146 8.98 -3.12 10.23
CA VAL A 146 10.13 -4.03 10.26
C VAL A 146 9.70 -5.33 10.90
N ASN A 147 9.88 -6.44 10.21
CA ASN A 147 9.61 -7.77 10.78
C ASN A 147 10.89 -8.36 11.39
N ILE A 148 10.94 -8.46 12.72
CA ILE A 148 12.12 -8.87 13.49
C ILE A 148 12.10 -10.31 14.00
N GLY A 149 10.97 -11.03 13.89
CA GLY A 149 10.82 -12.38 14.46
C GLY A 149 9.36 -12.75 14.68
#